data_AF-A0A957H5A3-F1
#
_entry.id   AF-A0A957H5A3-F1
#
_cell.length_a   1.000
_cell.length_b   1.000
_cell.length_c   1.000
_cell.angle_alpha   90.00
_cell.angle_beta   90.00
_cell.angle_gamma   90.00
#
_symmetry.space_group_name_H-M   'P 1'
#
loop_
_entity.id
_entity.type
_entity.pdbx_description
1 polymer ?
#
loop_
_entity_poly.entity_id
_entity_poly.type
_entity_poly.pdbx_seq_one_letter_code
_entity_poly.pdbx_strand_id
1 'polypeptide(L)'
;MKNRHLLPLGIICLAFLPLWALLRLPRSQPVLAALPAAGLSCSGGATPLTLWTDNLENGAGNWQPGGLTSTWGLSSFRRHDGLFAYRATDLAVPSDQWAQLPALVLPPAGMGPIQFHFWNWQALEDGPHGCFDGGFLE
;
A
#
# COMPACT_ATOMS: atom_id res chain seq x y z
N MET A 1 19.76 -3.16 16.07
CA MET A 1 18.82 -2.26 16.79
C MET A 1 17.61 -2.00 15.88
N LYS A 2 16.44 -1.56 16.40
CA LYS A 2 15.22 -1.42 15.57
C LYS A 2 15.20 -0.14 14.71
N ASN A 3 15.90 -0.17 13.58
CA ASN A 3 15.77 0.87 12.57
C ASN A 3 14.36 0.82 11.94
N ARG A 4 13.62 1.94 12.03
CA ARG A 4 12.30 2.10 11.40
C ARG A 4 12.42 3.04 10.21
N HIS A 5 12.72 2.49 9.04
CA HIS A 5 12.79 3.29 7.81
C HIS A 5 11.39 3.54 7.24
N LEU A 6 10.74 4.58 7.74
CA LEU A 6 9.69 5.28 6.99
C LEU A 6 10.38 6.05 5.86
N LEU A 7 10.25 5.58 4.62
CA LEU A 7 10.80 6.28 3.45
C LEU A 7 9.96 7.54 3.18
N PRO A 8 10.55 8.75 3.18
CA PRO A 8 9.82 9.98 2.89
C PRO A 8 9.54 10.11 1.39
N LEU A 9 8.33 10.56 1.06
CA LEU A 9 7.92 10.86 -0.33
C LEU A 9 8.81 11.95 -0.94
N GLY A 10 9.39 11.67 -2.10
CA GLY A 10 10.16 12.64 -2.88
C GLY A 10 9.24 13.66 -3.56
N ILE A 11 9.05 14.83 -2.93
CA ILE A 11 8.30 15.94 -3.52
C ILE A 11 9.26 16.91 -4.20
N ILE A 12 9.13 17.07 -5.52
CA ILE A 12 9.66 18.23 -6.25
C ILE A 12 8.48 18.93 -6.93
N CYS A 13 7.99 20.00 -6.29
CA CYS A 13 7.14 20.99 -6.94
C CYS A 13 7.48 22.37 -6.34
N LEU A 14 8.04 23.26 -7.15
CA LEU A 14 8.51 24.59 -6.71
C LEU A 14 7.37 25.61 -6.76
N ALA A 15 6.89 26.09 -5.61
CA ALA A 15 6.60 27.52 -5.35
C ALA A 15 6.06 27.77 -3.92
N PHE A 16 6.64 28.78 -3.26
CA PHE A 16 6.11 29.62 -2.17
C PHE A 16 4.94 29.14 -1.30
N LEU A 17 5.27 28.80 -0.04
CA LEU A 17 4.33 28.60 1.06
C LEU A 17 4.10 29.90 1.86
N PRO A 18 2.86 30.24 2.26
CA PRO A 18 2.61 30.89 3.53
C PRO A 18 2.67 29.86 4.67
N LEU A 19 3.18 30.29 5.83
CA LEU A 19 3.24 29.48 7.05
C LEU A 19 1.83 29.30 7.67
N TRP A 20 1.70 28.39 8.66
CA TRP A 20 0.57 28.19 9.61
C TRP A 20 -0.40 27.02 9.40
N ALA A 21 -0.34 26.27 8.29
CA ALA A 21 -1.25 25.12 8.04
C ALA A 21 -0.84 23.81 8.78
N LEU A 22 -0.79 23.83 10.13
CA LEU A 22 -0.61 22.62 10.95
C LEU A 22 -1.97 21.96 11.26
N LEU A 23 -2.42 21.06 10.39
CA LEU A 23 -3.59 20.20 10.65
C LEU A 23 -3.28 18.73 10.34
N ARG A 24 -3.93 17.82 11.08
CA ARG A 24 -3.62 16.38 11.10
C ARG A 24 -4.04 15.69 9.80
N LEU A 25 -3.11 14.97 9.16
CA LEU A 25 -3.39 14.13 8.00
C LEU A 25 -4.26 12.91 8.41
N PRO A 26 -5.32 12.55 7.65
CA PRO A 26 -6.09 11.34 7.87
C PRO A 26 -5.39 10.08 7.31
N ARG A 27 -5.92 8.90 7.66
CA ARG A 27 -5.38 7.57 7.31
C ARG A 27 -5.42 7.31 5.80
N SER A 28 -4.34 6.79 5.24
CA SER A 28 -4.25 6.32 3.85
C SER A 28 -4.70 4.85 3.73
N GLN A 29 -5.69 4.56 2.90
CA GLN A 29 -6.14 3.19 2.60
C GLN A 29 -5.59 2.70 1.25
N PRO A 30 -5.58 1.38 0.98
CA PRO A 30 -5.32 0.87 -0.37
C PRO A 30 -6.45 1.27 -1.34
N VAL A 31 -6.13 2.11 -2.31
CA VAL A 31 -7.08 2.66 -3.29
C VAL A 31 -6.38 2.85 -4.63
N LEU A 32 -6.94 2.34 -5.73
CA LEU A 32 -6.57 2.75 -7.08
C LEU A 32 -7.55 3.84 -7.55
N ALA A 33 -7.04 5.04 -7.85
CA ALA A 33 -7.85 6.27 -7.92
C ALA A 33 -7.76 7.07 -9.24
N ALA A 34 -8.91 7.62 -9.66
CA ALA A 34 -9.14 8.43 -10.88
C ALA A 34 -10.48 9.26 -10.86
N LEU A 35 -10.61 10.25 -9.96
CA LEU A 35 -11.67 11.32 -9.84
C LEU A 35 -12.81 11.55 -8.70
N PRO A 36 -13.30 10.66 -7.78
CA PRO A 36 -13.73 11.07 -6.38
C PRO A 36 -13.56 10.09 -5.13
N ALA A 37 -12.85 10.50 -4.04
CA ALA A 37 -12.72 9.90 -2.66
C ALA A 37 -11.86 10.78 -1.68
N ALA A 38 -12.14 10.82 -0.37
CA ALA A 38 -11.59 11.85 0.55
C ALA A 38 -10.19 11.54 1.14
N GLY A 39 -9.19 12.34 0.78
CA GLY A 39 -7.82 12.26 1.33
C GLY A 39 -6.74 12.76 0.36
N LEU A 40 -6.99 12.61 -0.94
CA LEU A 40 -6.29 13.34 -1.99
C LEU A 40 -7.19 14.52 -2.43
N SER A 41 -6.57 15.62 -2.85
CA SER A 41 -7.28 16.79 -3.39
C SER A 41 -6.76 17.11 -4.78
N CYS A 42 -7.60 16.99 -5.81
CA CYS A 42 -7.24 17.49 -7.13
C CYS A 42 -7.40 19.01 -7.18
N SER A 43 -6.56 19.68 -7.96
CA SER A 43 -6.73 21.10 -8.24
C SER A 43 -8.06 21.36 -8.98
N GLY A 44 -8.69 22.50 -8.71
CA GLY A 44 -9.91 22.94 -9.40
C GLY A 44 -11.23 22.29 -8.94
N GLY A 45 -11.25 21.53 -7.84
CA GLY A 45 -12.49 20.96 -7.30
C GLY A 45 -12.97 19.67 -7.97
N ALA A 46 -12.20 19.12 -8.92
CA ALA A 46 -12.20 17.68 -9.13
C ALA A 46 -11.78 16.96 -7.84
N THR A 47 -12.10 15.69 -7.69
CA THR A 47 -11.68 14.87 -6.53
C THR A 47 -10.93 13.60 -7.05
N PRO A 48 -10.73 12.50 -6.29
CA PRO A 48 -9.95 11.31 -6.75
C PRO A 48 -10.51 9.90 -6.39
N LEU A 49 -10.92 9.10 -7.39
CA LEU A 49 -11.88 7.95 -7.37
C LEU A 49 -11.42 6.71 -6.61
N THR A 50 -12.31 5.73 -6.63
CA THR A 50 -12.05 4.33 -6.36
C THR A 50 -12.41 3.53 -7.61
N LEU A 51 -11.42 3.19 -8.45
CA LEU A 51 -11.55 2.14 -9.45
C LEU A 51 -11.59 0.78 -8.75
N TRP A 52 -10.83 0.66 -7.67
CA TRP A 52 -10.80 -0.48 -6.78
C TRP A 52 -10.30 -0.07 -5.39
N THR A 53 -10.83 -0.72 -4.36
CA THR A 53 -10.34 -0.68 -2.97
C THR A 53 -10.71 -2.00 -2.30
N ASP A 54 -9.91 -2.44 -1.34
CA ASP A 54 -10.19 -3.59 -0.50
C ASP A 54 -9.56 -3.35 0.88
N ASN A 55 -10.38 -3.39 1.93
CA ASN A 55 -9.93 -3.24 3.31
C ASN A 55 -9.72 -4.59 4.01
N LEU A 56 -9.93 -5.71 3.31
CA LEU A 56 -9.81 -7.11 3.76
C LEU A 56 -10.81 -7.55 4.85
N GLU A 57 -11.74 -6.67 5.26
CA GLU A 57 -12.76 -6.97 6.28
C GLU A 57 -13.84 -7.94 5.74
N ASN A 58 -13.99 -8.03 4.41
CA ASN A 58 -14.81 -9.04 3.73
C ASN A 58 -14.01 -10.31 3.34
N GLY A 59 -12.75 -10.40 3.78
CA GLY A 59 -11.84 -11.51 3.50
C GLY A 59 -11.02 -11.35 2.22
N ALA A 60 -9.96 -12.14 2.08
CA ALA A 60 -8.96 -12.01 1.01
C ALA A 60 -9.38 -12.63 -0.34
N GLY A 61 -10.66 -12.87 -0.59
CA GLY A 61 -11.13 -13.60 -1.78
C GLY A 61 -10.83 -12.90 -3.12
N ASN A 62 -10.53 -11.60 -3.10
CA ASN A 62 -10.09 -10.83 -4.27
C ASN A 62 -8.61 -11.04 -4.59
N TRP A 63 -7.80 -11.46 -3.62
CA TRP A 63 -6.34 -11.53 -3.72
C TRP A 63 -5.91 -12.92 -4.14
N GLN A 64 -5.01 -13.01 -5.12
CA GLN A 64 -4.42 -14.28 -5.54
C GLN A 64 -3.07 -14.46 -4.82
N PRO A 65 -2.95 -15.39 -3.86
CA PRO A 65 -1.65 -15.75 -3.30
C PRO A 65 -0.89 -16.66 -4.27
N GLY A 66 0.42 -16.51 -4.33
CA GLY A 66 1.28 -17.34 -5.16
C GLY A 66 2.74 -17.34 -4.74
N GLY A 67 3.59 -17.92 -5.59
CA GLY A 67 5.01 -18.12 -5.32
C GLY A 67 5.33 -19.47 -4.67
N LEU A 68 6.59 -19.66 -4.27
CA LEU A 68 7.09 -20.89 -3.66
C LEU A 68 6.61 -20.98 -2.21
N THR A 69 5.86 -22.03 -1.88
CA THR A 69 5.33 -22.28 -0.52
C THR A 69 4.54 -21.09 0.04
N SER A 70 3.61 -20.54 -0.75
CA SER A 70 2.84 -19.35 -0.38
C SER A 70 2.10 -19.51 0.95
N THR A 71 2.33 -18.60 1.89
CA THR A 71 1.78 -18.59 3.26
C THR A 71 0.76 -17.47 3.51
N TRP A 72 0.43 -16.70 2.46
CA TRP A 72 -0.44 -15.52 2.55
C TRP A 72 -1.82 -15.87 3.10
N GLY A 73 -2.20 -15.23 4.21
CA GLY A 73 -3.48 -15.43 4.88
C GLY A 73 -4.00 -14.19 5.59
N LEU A 74 -5.28 -14.18 5.93
CA LEU A 74 -5.88 -13.14 6.77
C LEU A 74 -5.32 -13.21 8.19
N SER A 75 -4.93 -12.07 8.75
CA SER A 75 -4.39 -11.98 10.10
C SER A 75 -4.81 -10.69 10.78
N SER A 76 -5.17 -10.77 12.07
CA SER A 76 -5.33 -9.59 12.93
C SER A 76 -3.99 -9.02 13.42
N PHE A 77 -2.87 -9.66 13.08
CA PHE A 77 -1.55 -9.20 13.46
C PHE A 77 -1.08 -8.06 12.57
N ARG A 78 -0.78 -6.90 13.18
CA ARG A 78 -0.27 -5.69 12.51
C ARG A 78 -1.17 -5.14 11.38
N ARG A 79 -2.50 -5.36 11.45
CA ARG A 79 -3.47 -4.63 10.60
C ARG A 79 -3.39 -3.11 10.76
N HIS A 80 -3.65 -2.39 9.67
CA HIS A 80 -3.65 -0.91 9.62
C HIS A 80 -4.85 -0.30 10.36
N ASP A 81 -6.05 -0.79 10.05
CA ASP A 81 -7.34 -0.46 10.67
C ASP A 81 -8.16 -1.77 10.75
N GLY A 82 -9.39 -1.73 11.27
CA GLY A 82 -10.29 -2.89 11.25
C GLY A 82 -9.81 -4.11 12.06
N LEU A 83 -10.21 -5.30 11.59
CA LEU A 83 -9.92 -6.60 12.19
C LEU A 83 -8.77 -7.34 11.47
N PHE A 84 -8.58 -7.12 10.17
CA PHE A 84 -7.71 -7.95 9.32
C PHE A 84 -6.70 -7.17 8.48
N ALA A 85 -5.60 -7.85 8.15
CA ALA A 85 -4.72 -7.55 7.03
C ALA A 85 -4.23 -8.85 6.40
N TYR A 86 -3.75 -8.79 5.15
CA TYR A 86 -3.22 -9.94 4.44
C TYR A 86 -1.73 -10.04 4.72
N ARG A 87 -1.26 -11.24 5.06
CA ARG A 87 0.08 -11.45 5.63
C ARG A 87 0.67 -12.77 5.17
N ALA A 88 1.88 -12.72 4.61
CA ALA A 88 2.79 -13.86 4.57
C ALA A 88 3.48 -14.09 5.93
N THR A 89 3.91 -15.32 6.18
CA THR A 89 4.83 -15.68 7.25
C THR A 89 6.21 -16.00 6.67
N ASP A 90 7.24 -15.64 7.42
CA ASP A 90 8.60 -16.16 7.23
C ASP A 90 8.61 -17.70 7.18
N LEU A 91 9.59 -18.25 6.46
CA LEU A 91 9.84 -19.67 6.29
C LEU A 91 11.35 -19.95 6.41
N ALA A 92 11.70 -21.02 7.12
CA ALA A 92 13.08 -21.52 7.24
C ALA A 92 13.69 -22.12 5.94
N VAL A 93 13.15 -21.75 4.77
CA VAL A 93 13.63 -22.10 3.43
C VAL A 93 13.46 -20.89 2.50
N PRO A 94 14.35 -20.67 1.52
CA PRO A 94 14.17 -19.61 0.52
C PRO A 94 12.81 -19.69 -0.16
N SER A 95 12.04 -18.60 -0.13
CA SER A 95 10.67 -18.56 -0.67
C SER A 95 10.31 -17.20 -1.25
N ASP A 96 10.23 -17.12 -2.57
CA ASP A 96 9.62 -15.98 -3.26
C ASP A 96 8.10 -16.14 -3.19
N GLN A 97 7.42 -15.30 -2.39
CA GLN A 97 5.97 -15.36 -2.16
C GLN A 97 5.31 -14.03 -2.56
N TRP A 98 4.17 -14.08 -3.25
CA TRP A 98 3.45 -12.88 -3.70
C TRP A 98 1.95 -12.95 -3.43
N ALA A 99 1.31 -11.78 -3.40
CA ALA A 99 -0.13 -11.60 -3.31
C ALA A 99 -0.56 -10.56 -4.37
N GLN A 100 -1.23 -11.04 -5.42
CA GLN A 100 -1.62 -10.22 -6.57
C GLN A 100 -3.05 -9.71 -6.41
N LEU A 101 -3.27 -8.48 -6.87
CA LEU A 101 -4.58 -7.86 -7.02
C LEU A 101 -5.38 -8.51 -8.17
N PRO A 102 -6.72 -8.33 -8.22
CA PRO A 102 -7.49 -8.57 -9.44
C PRO A 102 -6.92 -7.80 -10.64
N ALA A 103 -7.17 -8.28 -11.86
CA ALA A 103 -6.92 -7.47 -13.05
C ALA A 103 -7.88 -6.27 -13.10
N LEU A 104 -7.34 -5.05 -13.16
CA LEU A 104 -8.12 -3.81 -13.12
C LEU A 104 -8.14 -3.12 -14.48
N VAL A 105 -9.33 -2.78 -14.96
CA VAL A 105 -9.51 -2.02 -16.20
C VAL A 105 -9.17 -0.55 -15.93
N LEU A 106 -8.14 -0.04 -16.60
CA LEU A 106 -7.73 1.36 -16.47
C LEU A 106 -8.73 2.31 -17.16
N PRO A 107 -8.84 3.58 -16.71
CA PRO A 107 -9.68 4.57 -17.36
C PRO A 107 -9.26 4.86 -18.81
N PRO A 108 -10.16 5.39 -19.65
CA PRO A 108 -9.80 5.94 -20.95
C PRO A 108 -8.65 6.96 -20.88
N ALA A 109 -7.81 6.97 -21.92
CA ALA A 109 -6.70 7.91 -22.04
C ALA A 109 -7.18 9.37 -21.90
N GLY A 110 -6.43 10.16 -21.12
CA GLY A 110 -6.77 11.55 -20.80
C GLY A 110 -7.46 11.77 -19.45
N MET A 111 -7.93 10.73 -18.75
CA MET A 111 -8.54 10.83 -17.42
C MET A 111 -7.55 11.04 -16.27
N GLY A 112 -6.70 12.08 -16.38
CA GLY A 112 -5.81 12.53 -15.30
C GLY A 112 -4.67 11.55 -14.93
N PRO A 113 -3.95 11.82 -13.83
CA PRO A 113 -2.95 10.90 -13.29
C PRO A 113 -3.64 9.80 -12.48
N ILE A 114 -3.41 8.55 -12.87
CA ILE A 114 -3.79 7.36 -12.07
C ILE A 114 -2.92 7.31 -10.82
N GLN A 115 -3.51 7.04 -9.66
CA GLN A 115 -2.76 6.87 -8.41
C GLN A 115 -3.06 5.53 -7.76
N PHE A 116 -2.01 4.74 -7.49
CA PHE A 116 -2.09 3.57 -6.62
C PHE A 116 -1.64 3.94 -5.22
N HIS A 117 -2.53 3.82 -4.24
CA HIS A 117 -2.24 3.96 -2.83
C HIS A 117 -2.30 2.57 -2.21
N PHE A 118 -1.43 2.30 -1.24
CA PHE A 118 -1.39 1.06 -0.46
C PHE A 118 -0.84 1.32 0.94
N TRP A 119 -1.00 0.34 1.82
CA TRP A 119 -0.32 0.30 3.11
C TRP A 119 0.34 -1.06 3.26
N ASN A 120 1.63 -1.08 3.61
CA ASN A 120 2.35 -2.30 3.96
C ASN A 120 3.03 -2.15 5.31
N TRP A 121 3.42 -3.29 5.88
CA TRP A 121 4.28 -3.35 7.04
C TRP A 121 5.17 -4.58 6.92
N GLN A 122 6.48 -4.40 7.09
CA GLN A 122 7.48 -5.45 6.92
C GLN A 122 8.27 -5.67 8.21
N ALA A 123 8.47 -6.94 8.58
CA ALA A 123 9.60 -7.38 9.36
C ALA A 123 10.55 -7.95 8.33
N LEU A 124 11.79 -7.47 8.30
CA LEU A 124 12.86 -8.04 7.51
C LEU A 124 13.88 -8.58 8.51
N GLU A 125 14.22 -9.86 8.40
CA GLU A 125 15.24 -10.55 9.19
C GLU A 125 16.64 -10.06 8.81
N ASP A 126 17.40 -9.63 9.81
CA ASP A 126 18.79 -9.15 9.70
C ASP A 126 19.73 -10.23 10.24
N GLY A 127 20.59 -10.77 9.37
CA GLY A 127 21.41 -11.94 9.63
C GLY A 127 22.91 -11.64 9.73
N PRO A 128 23.74 -12.61 10.19
CA PRO A 128 25.19 -12.44 10.35
C PRO A 128 25.96 -12.05 9.06
N HIS A 129 25.32 -12.20 7.90
CA HIS A 129 25.90 -11.98 6.57
C HIS A 129 25.05 -11.04 5.70
N GLY A 130 24.04 -10.36 6.26
CA GLY A 130 23.14 -9.44 5.54
C GLY A 130 21.66 -9.68 5.84
N CYS A 131 20.81 -8.88 5.20
CA CYS A 131 19.36 -9.04 5.23
C CYS A 131 18.96 -10.31 4.46
N PHE A 132 18.22 -11.23 5.08
CA PHE A 132 17.72 -12.43 4.41
C PHE A 132 16.41 -12.17 3.67
N ASP A 133 15.60 -11.27 4.20
CA ASP A 133 14.30 -10.92 3.63
C ASP A 133 14.38 -9.76 2.64
N GLY A 134 13.47 -9.77 1.67
CA GLY A 134 13.16 -8.63 0.82
C GLY A 134 11.65 -8.52 0.59
N GLY A 135 11.22 -7.41 0.00
CA GLY A 135 9.84 -7.25 -0.43
C GLY A 135 9.64 -5.95 -1.18
N PHE A 136 9.26 -6.07 -2.45
CA PHE A 136 8.96 -4.96 -3.35
C PHE A 136 7.44 -4.79 -3.52
N LEU A 137 7.05 -3.73 -4.24
CA LEU A 137 5.74 -3.56 -4.84
C LEU A 137 5.96 -3.26 -6.32
N GLU A 138 5.14 -3.88 -7.17
CA GLU A 138 5.03 -3.68 -8.62
C GLU A 138 3.56 -3.45 -9.01
#